data_AF-A0A2D9E983-F1
#
_entry.id   AF-A0A2D9E983-F1
#
_cell.length_a   1.000
_cell.length_b   1.000
_cell.length_c   1.000
_cell.angle_alpha   90.00
_cell.angle_beta   90.00
_cell.angle_gamma   90.00
#
_symmetry.space_group_name_H-M   'P 1'
#
loop_
_entity.id
_entity.type
_entity.pdbx_description
1 polymer ?
#
loop_
_entity_poly.entity_id
_entity_poly.type
_entity_poly.pdbx_seq_one_letter_code
_entity_poly.pdbx_strand_id
1 'polypeptide(L)'
;MRRKDFLRLGALFGGGLLSGSAFASTSSPESGRRWDTNLDRLVADSKIDGSMFNYADAPIEKVRVAVVGLGNRGTTLIQMLDWLTRNNHCEIVAICDVQPKYIERAKSTISKFQSTEPRVFDGSQDEMAWKEMCKTDLADLILVATPWRWHAPMATHAMEQGLHVATEVPLAYKSTNALDLIKTAERTKRHCIMIENCCYNGEELFVLNMIKEGVFGDLTHAECAYIHDLRALMLDTDYYHKRWRLNHHLERDGNFYTTHGLGPVCMYMDILRGDNLSHLVSMSSNEAALSKAMRESDDSVMNALADKAKCGDVNTTLIKTEKGKSIMLQFDVHTGRPYNRLNKLCGTNAVHYGYPSRLFIDDPESGGWHTWQDEAGYNEHLEKYAHPMWTSLREQISSNEQGHGGMDFVMMYRLIRALNLGVSLDLNVYDGALWSLVGALTDQSVAMGNARVNIPDITNGLWKNEAEHPVFREL
;
A
#
# COMPACT_ATOMS: atom_id res chain seq x y z
N MET A 1 -0.08 -26.70 44.36
CA MET A 1 -0.57 -27.97 44.96
C MET A 1 -2.08 -28.02 44.79
N ARG A 2 -2.77 -28.97 44.15
CA ARG A 2 -2.55 -30.32 43.56
C ARG A 2 -3.57 -30.43 42.39
N ARG A 3 -3.27 -30.76 41.13
CA ARG A 3 -2.97 -32.07 40.48
C ARG A 3 -3.83 -33.26 40.97
N LYS A 4 -4.86 -33.60 40.17
CA LYS A 4 -5.32 -34.93 39.72
C LYS A 4 -6.85 -35.00 39.76
N ASP A 5 -7.46 -35.23 38.59
CA ASP A 5 -8.50 -36.23 38.36
C ASP A 5 -8.88 -36.23 36.87
N PHE A 6 -8.19 -37.07 36.10
CA PHE A 6 -8.60 -37.47 34.76
C PHE A 6 -8.22 -38.93 34.57
N LEU A 7 -9.17 -39.69 34.01
CA LEU A 7 -9.14 -41.12 33.64
C LEU A 7 -9.69 -42.10 34.69
N ARG A 8 -10.91 -42.63 34.44
CA ARG A 8 -11.16 -44.02 33.98
C ARG A 8 -12.63 -44.42 34.18
N LEU A 9 -13.29 -44.80 33.08
CA LEU A 9 -14.17 -45.97 32.91
C LEU A 9 -14.55 -45.99 31.41
N GLY A 10 -14.41 -47.03 30.60
CA GLY A 10 -14.31 -48.46 30.88
C GLY A 10 -15.37 -49.15 30.03
N ALA A 11 -14.99 -49.59 28.82
CA ALA A 11 -15.81 -50.26 27.81
C ALA A 11 -16.58 -51.50 28.32
N LEU A 12 -17.73 -51.81 27.71
CA LEU A 12 -18.02 -53.14 27.11
C LEU A 12 -19.45 -53.25 26.54
N PHE A 13 -19.50 -53.64 25.26
CA PHE A 13 -20.53 -54.30 24.43
C PHE A 13 -20.40 -53.65 23.04
N GLY A 14 -19.93 -54.29 21.96
CA GLY A 14 -19.88 -55.71 21.64
C GLY A 14 -20.52 -55.90 20.26
N GLY A 15 -19.73 -55.73 19.19
CA GLY A 15 -19.87 -56.35 17.87
C GLY A 15 -21.11 -56.07 17.01
N GLY A 16 -20.89 -55.53 15.79
CA GLY A 16 -21.77 -55.83 14.66
C GLY A 16 -21.90 -54.76 13.58
N LEU A 17 -21.33 -55.07 12.41
CA LEU A 17 -21.70 -54.61 11.06
C LEU A 17 -21.19 -53.23 10.57
N LEU A 18 -20.21 -53.35 9.67
CA LEU A 18 -19.82 -52.40 8.64
C LEU A 18 -21.01 -52.11 7.71
N SER A 19 -21.43 -50.85 7.65
CA SER A 19 -22.03 -50.26 6.46
C SER A 19 -21.59 -48.80 6.38
N GLY A 20 -20.73 -48.51 5.39
CA GLY A 20 -20.28 -47.17 5.10
C GLY A 20 -21.44 -46.31 4.62
N SER A 21 -21.69 -45.23 5.35
CA SER A 21 -22.52 -44.12 4.90
C SER A 21 -21.64 -42.89 4.94
N ALA A 22 -21.23 -42.45 3.76
CA ALA A 22 -20.53 -41.19 3.56
C ALA A 22 -21.37 -40.06 4.19
N PHE A 23 -20.81 -39.36 5.17
CA PHE A 23 -21.31 -38.04 5.54
C PHE A 23 -20.99 -37.11 4.38
N ALA A 24 -21.97 -36.95 3.48
CA ALA A 24 -22.00 -35.87 2.53
C ALA A 24 -22.02 -34.56 3.33
N SER A 25 -20.89 -33.87 3.35
CA SER A 25 -20.83 -32.47 3.74
C SER A 25 -21.74 -31.70 2.78
N THR A 26 -22.88 -31.25 3.27
CA THR A 26 -23.74 -30.33 2.53
C THR A 26 -23.01 -29.00 2.41
N SER A 27 -22.36 -28.79 1.28
CA SER A 27 -21.84 -27.50 0.85
C SER A 27 -23.00 -26.52 0.69
N SER A 28 -23.04 -25.49 1.51
CA SER A 28 -23.90 -24.33 1.30
C SER A 28 -23.51 -23.61 -0.01
N PRO A 29 -24.44 -22.95 -0.71
CA PRO A 29 -24.20 -22.42 -2.05
C PRO A 29 -23.21 -21.25 -2.03
N GLU A 30 -22.25 -21.29 -2.95
CA GLU A 30 -21.28 -20.25 -3.22
C GLU A 30 -21.93 -18.90 -3.60
N SER A 31 -21.58 -17.86 -2.84
CA SER A 31 -21.27 -16.54 -3.40
C SER A 31 -19.86 -16.08 -3.00
N GLY A 32 -18.99 -17.06 -2.71
CA GLY A 32 -17.64 -16.84 -2.22
C GLY A 32 -16.69 -16.41 -3.34
N ARG A 33 -15.86 -15.41 -3.05
CA ARG A 33 -14.70 -15.07 -3.88
C ARG A 33 -13.83 -16.34 -4.02
N ARG A 34 -13.68 -16.85 -5.24
CA ARG A 34 -12.84 -18.04 -5.51
C ARG A 34 -11.37 -17.64 -5.38
N TRP A 35 -10.67 -18.23 -4.43
CA TRP A 35 -9.23 -18.02 -4.23
C TRP A 35 -8.44 -18.87 -5.21
N ASP A 36 -7.45 -18.28 -5.87
CA ASP A 36 -6.52 -19.05 -6.68
C ASP A 36 -5.48 -19.69 -5.77
N THR A 37 -5.60 -21.00 -5.56
CA THR A 37 -4.70 -21.76 -4.69
C THR A 37 -3.36 -22.08 -5.36
N ASN A 38 -3.14 -21.67 -6.61
CA ASN A 38 -1.91 -21.98 -7.34
C ASN A 38 -1.27 -20.75 -8.01
N LEU A 39 -1.12 -19.66 -7.24
CA LEU A 39 -0.44 -18.45 -7.69
C LEU A 39 1.00 -18.70 -8.14
N ASP A 40 1.73 -19.62 -7.49
CA ASP A 40 3.07 -20.02 -7.91
C ASP A 40 3.08 -20.53 -9.36
N ARG A 41 2.08 -21.33 -9.75
CA ARG A 41 1.93 -21.77 -11.14
C ARG A 41 1.52 -20.63 -12.08
N LEU A 42 0.60 -19.76 -11.67
CA LEU A 42 0.24 -18.60 -12.49
C LEU A 42 1.44 -17.70 -12.79
N VAL A 43 2.34 -17.54 -11.82
CA VAL A 43 3.60 -16.83 -11.98
C VAL A 43 4.58 -17.62 -12.85
N ALA A 44 4.73 -18.93 -12.67
CA ALA A 44 5.57 -19.73 -13.56
C ALA A 44 5.10 -19.67 -15.03
N ASP A 45 3.78 -19.67 -15.26
CA ASP A 45 3.17 -19.58 -16.59
C ASP A 45 3.13 -18.14 -17.14
N SER A 46 3.43 -17.14 -16.31
CA SER A 46 3.27 -15.71 -16.63
C SER A 46 4.28 -15.15 -17.63
N LYS A 47 5.44 -15.82 -17.78
CA LYS A 47 6.62 -15.33 -18.51
C LYS A 47 7.11 -13.94 -18.05
N ILE A 48 6.89 -13.60 -16.78
CA ILE A 48 7.50 -12.42 -16.16
C ILE A 48 9.02 -12.50 -16.33
N ASP A 49 9.63 -11.44 -16.84
CA ASP A 49 11.06 -11.38 -17.13
C ASP A 49 11.84 -10.42 -16.21
N GLY A 50 11.12 -9.60 -15.44
CA GLY A 50 11.70 -8.62 -14.52
C GLY A 50 12.33 -7.40 -15.19
N SER A 51 12.09 -7.20 -16.49
CA SER A 51 12.68 -6.13 -17.29
C SER A 51 12.27 -4.72 -16.84
N MET A 52 11.22 -4.59 -16.02
CA MET A 52 10.78 -3.30 -15.49
C MET A 52 11.48 -2.90 -14.18
N PHE A 53 12.38 -3.73 -13.64
CA PHE A 53 12.89 -3.55 -12.28
C PHE A 53 13.74 -2.29 -12.13
N ASN A 54 14.70 -2.12 -13.03
CA ASN A 54 15.56 -0.94 -13.16
C ASN A 54 15.28 -0.20 -14.47
N TYR A 55 14.08 -0.34 -15.04
CA TYR A 55 13.73 0.29 -16.30
C TYR A 55 13.79 1.80 -16.17
N ALA A 56 14.34 2.44 -17.19
CA ALA A 56 14.34 3.89 -17.38
C ALA A 56 13.84 4.16 -18.80
N ASP A 57 12.87 5.05 -18.94
CA ASP A 57 12.40 5.51 -20.24
C ASP A 57 13.23 6.72 -20.73
N ALA A 58 12.99 7.15 -21.96
CA ALA A 58 13.55 8.39 -22.47
C ALA A 58 13.12 9.60 -21.60
N PRO A 59 14.00 10.60 -21.41
CA PRO A 59 13.68 11.78 -20.62
C PRO A 59 12.52 12.60 -21.25
N ILE A 60 11.65 13.12 -20.39
CA ILE A 60 10.50 13.95 -20.78
C ILE A 60 10.66 15.35 -20.19
N GLU A 61 11.13 16.32 -20.97
CA GLU A 61 11.48 17.68 -20.49
C GLU A 61 10.37 18.32 -19.63
N LYS A 62 9.11 18.22 -20.09
CA LYS A 62 7.92 18.67 -19.36
C LYS A 62 6.84 17.59 -19.44
N VAL A 63 6.55 16.92 -18.32
CA VAL A 63 5.59 15.81 -18.28
C VAL A 63 4.16 16.32 -18.44
N ARG A 64 3.42 15.84 -19.45
CA ARG A 64 1.99 16.12 -19.60
C ARG A 64 1.17 15.14 -18.77
N VAL A 65 0.50 15.64 -17.75
CA VAL A 65 -0.19 14.85 -16.74
C VAL A 65 -1.70 14.88 -16.96
N ALA A 66 -2.29 13.70 -17.05
CA ALA A 66 -3.72 13.47 -17.02
C ALA A 66 -4.14 12.98 -15.62
N VAL A 67 -5.24 13.49 -15.05
CA VAL A 67 -5.69 13.09 -13.70
C VAL A 67 -7.11 12.52 -13.75
N VAL A 68 -7.29 11.26 -13.34
CA VAL A 68 -8.59 10.60 -13.23
C VAL A 68 -8.95 10.32 -11.78
N GLY A 69 -10.17 10.70 -11.39
CA GLY A 69 -10.60 10.73 -9.99
C GLY A 69 -10.13 12.01 -9.31
N LEU A 70 -11.05 12.94 -9.14
CA LEU A 70 -10.86 14.32 -8.65
C LEU A 70 -11.51 14.53 -7.27
N GLY A 71 -11.83 13.43 -6.58
CA GLY A 71 -12.29 13.40 -5.20
C GLY A 71 -11.25 13.97 -4.23
N ASN A 72 -11.38 13.63 -2.94
CA ASN A 72 -10.53 14.22 -1.90
C ASN A 72 -9.03 13.99 -2.19
N ARG A 73 -8.63 12.75 -2.48
CA ARG A 73 -7.23 12.43 -2.80
C ARG A 73 -6.78 13.00 -4.15
N GLY A 74 -7.62 12.95 -5.17
CA GLY A 74 -7.31 13.56 -6.49
C GLY A 74 -7.06 15.07 -6.40
N THR A 75 -7.79 15.76 -5.52
CA THR A 75 -7.54 17.19 -5.25
C THR A 75 -6.16 17.39 -4.61
N THR A 76 -5.79 16.56 -3.63
CA THR A 76 -4.44 16.61 -3.05
C THR A 76 -3.36 16.32 -4.10
N LEU A 77 -3.55 15.34 -4.99
CA LEU A 77 -2.58 15.05 -6.05
C LEU A 77 -2.39 16.24 -7.01
N ILE A 78 -3.47 16.93 -7.37
CA ILE A 78 -3.39 18.17 -8.16
C ILE A 78 -2.57 19.23 -7.42
N GLN A 79 -2.78 19.40 -6.12
CA GLN A 79 -2.02 20.37 -5.30
C GLN A 79 -0.53 19.99 -5.22
N MET A 80 -0.19 18.70 -5.17
CA MET A 80 1.21 18.24 -5.18
C MET A 80 1.95 18.61 -6.48
N LEU A 81 1.22 18.82 -7.58
CA LEU A 81 1.79 19.24 -8.86
C LEU A 81 2.01 20.75 -8.97
N ASP A 82 1.58 21.57 -8.00
CA ASP A 82 1.66 23.04 -8.07
C ASP A 82 3.11 23.52 -8.32
N TRP A 83 4.02 23.23 -7.39
CA TRP A 83 5.42 23.66 -7.51
C TRP A 83 6.09 23.11 -8.78
N LEU A 84 5.82 21.86 -9.13
CA LEU A 84 6.37 21.22 -10.33
C LEU A 84 5.86 21.91 -11.61
N THR A 85 4.61 22.36 -11.62
CA THR A 85 4.01 23.08 -12.74
C THR A 85 4.59 24.50 -12.85
N ARG A 86 4.71 25.22 -11.73
CA ARG A 86 5.32 26.57 -11.70
C ARG A 86 6.79 26.58 -12.13
N ASN A 87 7.50 25.48 -11.89
CA ASN A 87 8.91 25.32 -12.28
C ASN A 87 9.06 24.57 -13.63
N ASN A 88 7.99 24.49 -14.42
CA ASN A 88 8.00 23.94 -15.78
C ASN A 88 8.47 22.47 -15.89
N HIS A 89 8.26 21.66 -14.85
CA HIS A 89 8.58 20.23 -14.85
C HIS A 89 7.40 19.37 -15.34
N CYS A 90 6.17 19.86 -15.17
CA CYS A 90 4.96 19.21 -15.66
C CYS A 90 3.87 20.22 -16.06
N GLU A 91 2.80 19.72 -16.67
CA GLU A 91 1.56 20.46 -16.93
C GLU A 91 0.36 19.52 -16.86
N ILE A 92 -0.72 19.95 -16.22
CA ILE A 92 -1.96 19.19 -16.15
C ILE A 92 -2.75 19.46 -17.43
N VAL A 93 -2.79 18.48 -18.34
CA VAL A 93 -3.38 18.62 -19.68
C VAL A 93 -4.80 18.09 -19.77
N ALA A 94 -5.20 17.20 -18.86
CA ALA A 94 -6.49 16.55 -18.88
C ALA A 94 -6.97 16.18 -17.47
N ILE A 95 -8.28 16.32 -17.23
CA ILE A 95 -8.92 15.91 -15.96
C ILE A 95 -10.21 15.15 -16.24
N CYS A 96 -10.51 14.14 -15.41
CA CYS A 96 -11.71 13.31 -15.54
C CYS A 96 -12.29 12.91 -14.18
N ASP A 97 -13.60 13.10 -14.00
CA ASP A 97 -14.36 12.53 -12.88
C ASP A 97 -15.82 12.26 -13.29
N VAL A 98 -16.49 11.38 -12.56
CA VAL A 98 -17.93 11.08 -12.74
C VAL A 98 -18.83 12.08 -12.01
N GLN A 99 -18.26 12.94 -11.16
CA GLN A 99 -18.97 13.96 -10.41
C GLN A 99 -18.55 15.37 -10.90
N PRO A 100 -19.44 16.09 -11.61
CA PRO A 100 -19.15 17.43 -12.13
C PRO A 100 -18.65 18.43 -11.08
N LYS A 101 -19.14 18.33 -9.83
CA LYS A 101 -18.68 19.17 -8.71
C LYS A 101 -17.16 19.08 -8.47
N TYR A 102 -16.56 17.90 -8.71
CA TYR A 102 -15.14 17.69 -8.52
C TYR A 102 -14.31 18.15 -9.72
N ILE A 103 -14.87 18.14 -10.93
CA ILE A 103 -14.29 18.78 -12.11
C ILE A 103 -14.15 20.29 -11.88
N GLU A 104 -15.22 20.96 -11.45
CA GLU A 104 -15.18 22.40 -11.18
C GLU A 104 -14.20 22.77 -10.06
N ARG A 105 -14.15 21.97 -8.99
CA ARG A 105 -13.14 22.13 -7.93
C ARG A 105 -11.71 21.97 -8.46
N ALA A 106 -11.46 20.97 -9.30
CA ALA A 106 -10.16 20.75 -9.91
C ALA A 106 -9.75 21.93 -10.80
N LYS A 107 -10.65 22.41 -11.67
CA LYS A 107 -10.41 23.60 -12.51
C LYS A 107 -10.05 24.83 -11.68
N SER A 108 -10.83 25.11 -10.63
CA SER A 108 -10.57 26.23 -9.71
C SER A 108 -9.26 26.08 -8.94
N THR A 109 -8.83 24.85 -8.67
CA THR A 109 -7.55 24.59 -8.00
C THR A 109 -6.38 24.79 -8.96
N ILE A 110 -6.46 24.22 -10.17
CA ILE A 110 -5.43 24.29 -11.21
C ILE A 110 -5.19 25.73 -11.66
N SER A 111 -6.25 26.54 -11.82
CA SER A 111 -6.13 27.94 -12.26
C SER A 111 -5.33 28.84 -11.33
N LYS A 112 -5.03 28.39 -10.11
CA LYS A 112 -4.18 29.13 -9.15
C LYS A 112 -2.69 29.06 -9.50
N PHE A 113 -2.27 28.05 -10.26
CA PHE A 113 -0.85 27.81 -10.56
C PHE A 113 -0.55 27.45 -12.02
N GLN A 114 -1.58 27.22 -12.84
CA GLN A 114 -1.45 26.95 -14.27
C GLN A 114 -2.37 27.85 -15.07
N SER A 115 -1.87 28.44 -16.16
CA SER A 115 -2.65 29.35 -17.02
C SER A 115 -3.50 28.63 -18.06
N THR A 116 -3.01 27.51 -18.61
CA THR A 116 -3.75 26.70 -19.59
C THR A 116 -4.81 25.87 -18.87
N GLU A 117 -6.06 25.95 -19.31
CA GLU A 117 -7.12 25.07 -18.77
C GLU A 117 -6.93 23.63 -19.30
N PRO A 118 -6.99 22.60 -18.43
CA PRO A 118 -6.93 21.22 -18.88
C PRO A 118 -8.18 20.85 -19.68
N ARG A 119 -8.02 19.91 -20.62
CA ARG A 119 -9.16 19.29 -21.29
C ARG A 119 -10.01 18.52 -20.28
N VAL A 120 -11.32 18.78 -20.28
CA VAL A 120 -12.27 18.13 -19.38
C VAL A 120 -12.88 16.91 -20.07
N PHE A 121 -12.90 15.79 -19.35
CA PHE A 121 -13.66 14.60 -19.69
C PHE A 121 -14.70 14.36 -18.58
N ASP A 122 -15.97 14.64 -18.87
CA ASP A 122 -17.08 14.48 -17.92
C ASP A 122 -17.61 13.04 -17.97
N GLY A 123 -17.37 12.29 -16.91
CA GLY A 123 -17.82 10.90 -16.77
C GLY A 123 -19.20 10.74 -16.16
N SER A 124 -19.98 11.81 -15.99
CA SER A 124 -21.29 11.77 -15.32
C SER A 124 -22.34 10.93 -16.04
N GLN A 125 -22.23 10.81 -17.38
CA GLN A 125 -23.10 9.97 -18.21
C GLN A 125 -22.43 8.66 -18.66
N ASP A 126 -21.10 8.60 -18.64
CA ASP A 126 -20.31 7.44 -19.03
C ASP A 126 -19.08 7.29 -18.12
N GLU A 127 -19.09 6.29 -17.24
CA GLU A 127 -17.95 5.98 -16.37
C GLU A 127 -16.70 5.56 -17.16
N MET A 128 -16.78 5.35 -18.49
CA MET A 128 -15.66 5.04 -19.38
C MET A 128 -15.06 6.27 -20.09
N ALA A 129 -15.59 7.48 -19.87
CA ALA A 129 -15.09 8.72 -20.51
C ALA A 129 -13.59 8.96 -20.28
N TRP A 130 -13.03 8.46 -19.18
CA TRP A 130 -11.59 8.53 -18.90
C TRP A 130 -10.73 7.88 -19.98
N LYS A 131 -11.23 6.89 -20.73
CA LYS A 131 -10.44 6.26 -21.80
C LYS A 131 -10.05 7.26 -22.90
N GLU A 132 -10.88 8.28 -23.13
CA GLU A 132 -10.59 9.29 -24.14
C GLU A 132 -9.39 10.17 -23.79
N MET A 133 -9.00 10.22 -22.51
CA MET A 133 -7.81 10.93 -22.05
C MET A 133 -6.53 10.09 -22.18
N CYS A 134 -6.63 8.78 -22.39
CA CYS A 134 -5.50 7.87 -22.55
C CYS A 134 -4.96 7.89 -23.99
N LYS A 135 -4.33 9.01 -24.38
CA LYS A 135 -3.71 9.15 -25.71
C LYS A 135 -2.36 9.84 -25.60
N THR A 136 -1.35 9.30 -26.29
CA THR A 136 0.04 9.81 -26.24
C THR A 136 0.20 11.18 -26.89
N ASP A 137 -0.70 11.59 -27.78
CA ASP A 137 -0.75 12.95 -28.32
C ASP A 137 -1.30 13.97 -27.29
N LEU A 138 -1.98 13.50 -26.25
CA LEU A 138 -2.52 14.32 -25.16
C LEU A 138 -1.64 14.32 -23.91
N ALA A 139 -1.31 13.14 -23.37
CA ALA A 139 -0.62 12.99 -22.08
C ALA A 139 0.50 11.95 -22.12
N ASP A 140 1.49 12.13 -21.24
CA ASP A 140 2.61 11.20 -21.03
C ASP A 140 2.39 10.30 -19.80
N LEU A 141 1.77 10.88 -18.76
CA LEU A 141 1.50 10.23 -17.47
C LEU A 141 0.03 10.37 -17.11
N ILE A 142 -0.60 9.29 -16.64
CA ILE A 142 -1.90 9.35 -15.97
C ILE A 142 -1.74 9.11 -14.46
N LEU A 143 -2.35 9.99 -13.65
CA LEU A 143 -2.55 9.82 -12.22
C LEU A 143 -3.94 9.24 -11.96
N VAL A 144 -4.00 8.08 -11.28
CA VAL A 144 -5.25 7.37 -10.98
C VAL A 144 -5.57 7.45 -9.49
N ALA A 145 -6.59 8.21 -9.12
CA ALA A 145 -7.08 8.39 -7.74
C ALA A 145 -8.57 8.03 -7.61
N THR A 146 -8.91 6.82 -8.06
CA THR A 146 -10.29 6.34 -8.18
C THR A 146 -10.60 5.30 -7.08
N PRO A 147 -11.82 4.76 -6.98
CA PRO A 147 -12.06 3.60 -6.11
C PRO A 147 -11.19 2.39 -6.51
N TRP A 148 -10.72 1.60 -5.54
CA TRP A 148 -9.72 0.53 -5.74
C TRP A 148 -10.02 -0.45 -6.88
N ARG A 149 -11.30 -0.71 -7.18
CA ARG A 149 -11.71 -1.60 -8.28
C ARG A 149 -11.24 -1.13 -9.65
N TRP A 150 -11.02 0.17 -9.81
CA TRP A 150 -10.68 0.83 -11.08
C TRP A 150 -9.17 0.98 -11.30
N HIS A 151 -8.35 0.87 -10.25
CA HIS A 151 -6.91 1.05 -10.30
C HIS A 151 -6.26 0.21 -11.40
N ALA A 152 -6.33 -1.12 -11.27
CA ALA A 152 -5.72 -2.02 -12.25
C ALA A 152 -6.32 -1.89 -13.68
N PRO A 153 -7.66 -1.86 -13.89
CA PRO A 153 -8.22 -1.67 -15.22
C PRO A 153 -7.78 -0.37 -15.91
N MET A 154 -7.72 0.75 -15.18
CA MET A 154 -7.28 2.03 -15.72
C MET A 154 -5.79 2.02 -16.01
N ALA A 155 -4.98 1.50 -15.10
CA ALA A 155 -3.53 1.37 -15.28
C ALA A 155 -3.17 0.48 -16.48
N THR A 156 -3.78 -0.71 -16.60
CA THR A 156 -3.58 -1.61 -17.74
C THR A 156 -3.95 -0.90 -19.05
N HIS A 157 -5.13 -0.28 -19.12
CA HIS A 157 -5.56 0.39 -20.35
C HIS A 157 -4.64 1.54 -20.74
N ALA A 158 -4.25 2.39 -19.79
CA ALA A 158 -3.38 3.53 -20.06
C ALA A 158 -1.99 3.09 -20.56
N MET A 159 -1.40 2.06 -19.95
CA MET A 159 -0.14 1.47 -20.43
C MET A 159 -0.29 0.90 -21.85
N GLU A 160 -1.40 0.24 -22.16
CA GLU A 160 -1.69 -0.26 -23.52
C GLU A 160 -1.85 0.88 -24.55
N GLN A 161 -2.30 2.05 -24.10
CA GLN A 161 -2.31 3.26 -24.93
C GLN A 161 -0.94 3.97 -24.98
N GLY A 162 0.08 3.43 -24.30
CA GLY A 162 1.44 3.94 -24.32
C GLY A 162 1.74 5.02 -23.28
N LEU A 163 0.88 5.21 -22.27
CA LEU A 163 1.10 6.18 -21.19
C LEU A 163 1.84 5.53 -20.00
N HIS A 164 2.64 6.33 -19.31
CA HIS A 164 3.06 6.03 -17.95
C HIS A 164 1.88 6.13 -16.99
N VAL A 165 1.93 5.37 -15.90
CA VAL A 165 0.86 5.32 -14.91
C VAL A 165 1.42 5.48 -13.51
N ALA A 166 0.79 6.36 -12.73
CA ALA A 166 0.93 6.39 -11.28
C ALA A 166 -0.44 6.23 -10.64
N THR A 167 -0.59 5.25 -9.76
CA THR A 167 -1.88 4.87 -9.16
C THR A 167 -1.83 4.96 -7.65
N GLU A 168 -2.89 5.52 -7.07
CA GLU A 168 -3.11 5.51 -5.62
C GLU A 168 -3.06 4.10 -5.02
N VAL A 169 -2.82 4.05 -3.72
CA VAL A 169 -2.73 2.78 -2.99
C VAL A 169 -4.13 2.15 -2.76
N PRO A 170 -4.26 0.82 -2.77
CA PRO A 170 -3.30 -0.16 -3.30
C PRO A 170 -3.36 -0.24 -4.84
N LEU A 171 -2.26 -0.64 -5.48
CA LEU A 171 -2.18 -0.78 -6.94
C LEU A 171 -3.15 -1.83 -7.50
N ALA A 172 -3.30 -2.94 -6.78
CA ALA A 172 -4.21 -4.02 -7.15
C ALA A 172 -4.99 -4.54 -5.93
N TYR A 173 -6.26 -4.90 -6.13
CA TYR A 173 -7.10 -5.47 -5.06
C TYR A 173 -7.34 -6.98 -5.22
N LYS A 174 -6.94 -7.57 -6.35
CA LYS A 174 -6.97 -9.02 -6.66
C LYS A 174 -5.56 -9.48 -7.03
N SER A 175 -5.21 -10.70 -6.67
CA SER A 175 -3.91 -11.30 -6.99
C SER A 175 -3.64 -11.37 -8.50
N THR A 176 -4.64 -11.77 -9.31
CA THR A 176 -4.51 -11.83 -10.78
C THR A 176 -4.21 -10.46 -11.40
N ASN A 177 -4.85 -9.40 -10.87
CA ASN A 177 -4.65 -8.04 -11.38
C ASN A 177 -3.21 -7.56 -11.15
N ALA A 178 -2.57 -7.95 -10.03
CA ALA A 178 -1.18 -7.59 -9.76
C ALA A 178 -0.23 -8.17 -10.82
N LEU A 179 -0.44 -9.44 -11.19
CA LEU A 179 0.35 -10.10 -12.24
C LEU A 179 0.09 -9.50 -13.63
N ASP A 180 -1.17 -9.17 -13.94
CA ASP A 180 -1.53 -8.58 -15.22
C ASP A 180 -0.91 -7.18 -15.41
N LEU A 181 -0.78 -6.40 -14.33
CA LEU A 181 -0.09 -5.12 -14.36
C LEU A 181 1.40 -5.26 -14.65
N ILE A 182 2.09 -6.21 -14.01
CA ILE A 182 3.50 -6.50 -14.28
C ILE A 182 3.68 -6.87 -15.75
N LYS A 183 2.93 -7.86 -16.24
CA LYS A 183 3.00 -8.30 -17.65
C LYS A 183 2.75 -7.17 -18.63
N THR A 184 1.82 -6.28 -18.30
CA THR A 184 1.48 -5.14 -19.14
C THR A 184 2.64 -4.15 -19.17
N ALA A 185 3.18 -3.77 -18.02
CA ALA A 185 4.35 -2.89 -17.93
C ALA A 185 5.56 -3.45 -18.70
N GLU A 186 5.85 -4.75 -18.53
CA GLU A 186 6.95 -5.43 -19.25
C GLU A 186 6.74 -5.44 -20.77
N ARG A 187 5.50 -5.66 -21.24
CA ARG A 187 5.16 -5.68 -22.67
C ARG A 187 5.21 -4.30 -23.30
N THR A 188 4.61 -3.30 -22.64
CA THR A 188 4.44 -1.95 -23.20
C THR A 188 5.66 -1.07 -22.94
N LYS A 189 6.56 -1.49 -22.03
CA LYS A 189 7.67 -0.70 -21.52
C LYS A 189 7.22 0.66 -21.00
N ARG A 190 6.13 0.66 -20.22
CA ARG A 190 5.64 1.85 -19.53
C ARG A 190 5.72 1.67 -18.03
N HIS A 191 6.28 2.67 -17.36
CA HIS A 191 6.23 2.76 -15.91
C HIS A 191 4.80 2.62 -15.38
N CYS A 192 4.65 1.79 -14.36
CA CYS A 192 3.45 1.65 -13.55
C CYS A 192 3.91 1.67 -12.10
N ILE A 193 3.63 2.77 -11.39
CA ILE A 193 4.06 2.99 -10.02
C ILE A 193 2.84 3.10 -9.10
N MET A 194 2.95 2.50 -7.92
CA MET A 194 2.05 2.79 -6.81
C MET A 194 2.61 3.99 -6.03
N ILE A 195 1.81 5.05 -5.90
CA ILE A 195 2.23 6.26 -5.18
C ILE A 195 2.05 6.07 -3.66
N GLU A 196 2.94 5.27 -3.08
CA GLU A 196 3.05 5.05 -1.63
C GLU A 196 3.84 6.19 -0.98
N ASN A 197 3.11 7.14 -0.40
CA ASN A 197 3.68 8.36 0.16
C ASN A 197 4.43 8.12 1.47
N CYS A 198 4.07 7.11 2.25
CA CYS A 198 4.74 6.83 3.54
C CYS A 198 6.21 6.44 3.37
N CYS A 199 6.59 5.91 2.21
CA CYS A 199 8.00 5.64 1.85
C CYS A 199 8.87 6.91 1.79
N TYR A 200 8.26 8.08 1.71
CA TYR A 200 8.95 9.37 1.58
C TYR A 200 8.81 10.24 2.82
N ASN A 201 8.27 9.74 3.93
CA ASN A 201 8.19 10.55 5.14
C ASN A 201 9.58 10.75 5.75
N GLY A 202 9.81 11.92 6.36
CA GLY A 202 11.12 12.31 6.88
C GLY A 202 11.68 11.33 7.91
N GLU A 203 10.83 10.80 8.79
CA GLU A 203 11.20 9.76 9.76
C GLU A 203 11.59 8.45 9.04
N GLU A 204 10.74 7.95 8.15
CA GLU A 204 11.01 6.72 7.41
C GLU A 204 12.31 6.81 6.60
N LEU A 205 12.57 7.94 5.94
CA LEU A 205 13.81 8.17 5.21
C LEU A 205 15.04 8.32 6.12
N PHE A 206 14.88 8.92 7.29
CA PHE A 206 15.92 8.98 8.33
C PHE A 206 16.29 7.57 8.81
N VAL A 207 15.30 6.74 9.15
CA VAL A 207 15.50 5.35 9.57
C VAL A 207 16.15 4.53 8.45
N LEU A 208 15.70 4.70 7.19
CA LEU A 208 16.33 4.06 6.03
C LEU A 208 17.81 4.43 5.91
N ASN A 209 18.15 5.70 6.11
CA ASN A 209 19.54 6.16 6.03
C ASN A 209 20.39 5.60 7.18
N MET A 210 19.86 5.49 8.40
CA MET A 210 20.55 4.80 9.50
C MET A 210 20.85 3.34 9.20
N ILE A 211 19.93 2.63 8.53
CA ILE A 211 20.14 1.24 8.10
C ILE A 211 21.27 1.18 7.07
N LYS A 212 21.22 2.07 6.06
CA LYS A 212 22.27 2.18 5.03
C LYS A 212 23.65 2.43 5.65
N GLU A 213 23.73 3.28 6.66
CA GLU A 213 24.97 3.59 7.39
C GLU A 213 25.36 2.51 8.42
N GLY A 214 24.64 1.38 8.47
CA GLY A 214 24.98 0.22 9.30
C GLY A 214 24.62 0.37 10.78
N VAL A 215 23.89 1.42 11.18
CA VAL A 215 23.60 1.71 12.58
C VAL A 215 22.76 0.60 13.24
N PHE A 216 21.85 -0.02 12.49
CA PHE A 216 21.03 -1.13 13.00
C PHE A 216 21.78 -2.47 13.08
N GLY A 217 22.93 -2.62 12.42
CA GLY A 217 23.51 -3.93 12.16
C GLY A 217 22.54 -4.80 11.34
N ASP A 218 22.41 -6.07 11.71
CA ASP A 218 21.53 -7.00 11.00
C ASP A 218 20.08 -6.84 11.45
N LEU A 219 19.19 -6.43 10.54
CA LEU A 219 17.75 -6.40 10.80
C LEU A 219 17.18 -7.81 10.93
N THR A 220 16.42 -8.03 12.00
CA THR A 220 15.81 -9.34 12.32
C THR A 220 14.28 -9.31 12.30
N HIS A 221 13.69 -8.18 12.68
CA HIS A 221 12.25 -8.05 12.85
C HIS A 221 11.75 -6.62 12.55
N ALA A 222 10.53 -6.52 12.04
CA ALA A 222 9.79 -5.27 11.90
C ALA A 222 8.33 -5.42 12.34
N GLU A 223 7.75 -4.33 12.84
CA GLU A 223 6.30 -4.18 13.01
C GLU A 223 5.82 -2.93 12.29
N CYS A 224 4.76 -3.08 11.50
CA CYS A 224 4.18 -2.01 10.72
C CYS A 224 2.66 -2.12 10.70
N ALA A 225 1.97 -1.03 10.40
CA ALA A 225 0.51 -1.03 10.41
C ALA A 225 -0.11 0.05 9.53
N TYR A 226 -1.41 -0.10 9.31
CA TYR A 226 -2.32 1.01 9.06
C TYR A 226 -3.41 1.02 10.13
N ILE A 227 -3.18 1.81 11.20
CA ILE A 227 -4.13 2.04 12.28
C ILE A 227 -4.65 3.47 12.15
N HIS A 228 -5.91 3.60 11.75
CA HIS A 228 -6.52 4.91 11.49
C HIS A 228 -8.03 4.78 11.62
N ASP A 229 -8.65 5.40 12.63
CA ASP A 229 -10.12 5.38 12.76
C ASP A 229 -10.79 6.06 11.56
N LEU A 230 -11.38 5.27 10.66
CA LEU A 230 -12.05 5.74 9.46
C LEU A 230 -13.57 5.65 9.55
N ARG A 231 -14.14 5.29 10.71
CA ARG A 231 -15.59 5.07 10.83
C ARG A 231 -16.40 6.28 10.38
N ALA A 232 -16.05 7.48 10.87
CA ALA A 232 -16.73 8.71 10.48
C ALA A 232 -16.71 8.90 8.95
N LEU A 233 -15.55 8.67 8.31
CA LEU A 233 -15.39 8.84 6.86
C LEU A 233 -16.12 7.77 6.05
N MET A 234 -16.18 6.53 6.55
CA MET A 234 -16.91 5.44 5.89
C MET A 234 -18.43 5.59 6.00
N LEU A 235 -18.93 6.19 7.08
CA LEU A 235 -20.35 6.43 7.31
C LEU A 235 -20.85 7.76 6.75
N ASP A 236 -19.96 8.70 6.45
CA ASP A 236 -20.31 9.95 5.78
C ASP A 236 -20.97 9.69 4.41
N THR A 237 -21.97 10.49 4.04
CA THR A 237 -22.75 10.33 2.79
C THR A 237 -21.98 10.79 1.55
N ASP A 238 -21.02 11.70 1.72
CA ASP A 238 -20.41 12.46 0.65
C ASP A 238 -18.88 12.29 0.57
N TYR A 239 -18.24 11.77 1.62
CA TYR A 239 -16.79 11.61 1.67
C TYR A 239 -16.29 10.57 0.66
N TYR A 240 -16.85 9.36 0.69
CA TYR A 240 -16.65 8.35 -0.33
C TYR A 240 -17.89 8.26 -1.20
N HIS A 241 -17.77 8.55 -2.50
CA HIS A 241 -18.90 8.43 -3.42
C HIS A 241 -19.58 7.06 -3.31
N LYS A 242 -20.89 7.04 -3.03
CA LYS A 242 -21.68 5.82 -2.79
C LYS A 242 -21.08 4.90 -1.71
N ARG A 243 -20.34 5.48 -0.76
CA ARG A 243 -19.62 4.78 0.33
C ARG A 243 -18.82 3.56 -0.18
N TRP A 244 -18.16 3.70 -1.34
CA TRP A 244 -17.49 2.59 -2.00
C TRP A 244 -16.51 1.85 -1.07
N ARG A 245 -15.84 2.57 -0.16
CA ARG A 245 -14.89 1.98 0.79
C ARG A 245 -15.61 1.08 1.79
N LEU A 246 -16.72 1.52 2.37
CA LEU A 246 -17.53 0.75 3.33
C LEU A 246 -17.90 -0.63 2.77
N ASN A 247 -18.27 -0.71 1.48
CA ASN A 247 -18.64 -1.98 0.85
C ASN A 247 -17.55 -3.05 0.97
N HIS A 248 -16.26 -2.67 0.93
CA HIS A 248 -15.17 -3.63 1.14
C HIS A 248 -15.20 -4.26 2.54
N HIS A 249 -15.59 -3.51 3.57
CA HIS A 249 -15.70 -3.98 4.95
C HIS A 249 -16.97 -4.82 5.20
N LEU A 250 -17.98 -4.71 4.33
CA LEU A 250 -19.18 -5.55 4.33
C LEU A 250 -18.98 -6.87 3.56
N GLU A 251 -17.99 -6.91 2.66
CA GLU A 251 -17.79 -8.04 1.74
C GLU A 251 -16.59 -8.91 2.10
N ARG A 252 -15.59 -8.35 2.77
CA ARG A 252 -14.26 -8.96 2.95
C ARG A 252 -13.83 -8.95 4.41
N ASP A 253 -12.89 -9.83 4.72
CA ASP A 253 -12.17 -9.88 5.98
C ASP A 253 -10.70 -10.21 5.68
N GLY A 254 -9.77 -9.49 6.33
CA GLY A 254 -8.34 -9.47 6.02
C GLY A 254 -7.73 -8.08 6.17
N ASN A 255 -6.51 -7.91 5.66
CA ASN A 255 -5.83 -6.62 5.55
C ASN A 255 -5.69 -6.23 4.08
N PHE A 256 -6.62 -5.42 3.58
CA PHE A 256 -6.61 -4.96 2.20
C PHE A 256 -6.04 -3.54 2.02
N TYR A 257 -5.30 -3.05 3.01
CA TYR A 257 -4.65 -1.73 2.97
C TYR A 257 -3.27 -1.81 3.65
N THR A 258 -2.40 -2.61 3.02
CA THR A 258 -1.11 -3.06 3.56
C THR A 258 0.01 -2.04 3.41
N THR A 259 -0.13 -1.11 2.46
CA THR A 259 1.01 -0.48 1.80
C THR A 259 1.71 0.60 2.66
N HIS A 260 0.95 1.41 3.40
CA HIS A 260 1.51 2.51 4.18
C HIS A 260 2.51 2.05 5.26
N GLY A 261 2.27 0.90 5.87
CA GLY A 261 3.20 0.29 6.82
C GLY A 261 4.24 -0.61 6.14
N LEU A 262 3.80 -1.43 5.18
CA LEU A 262 4.64 -2.44 4.55
C LEU A 262 5.68 -1.85 3.58
N GLY A 263 5.35 -0.76 2.88
CA GLY A 263 6.23 -0.11 1.90
C GLY A 263 7.57 0.31 2.51
N PRO A 264 7.59 1.15 3.56
CA PRO A 264 8.82 1.50 4.27
C PRO A 264 9.59 0.28 4.78
N VAL A 265 8.90 -0.70 5.39
CA VAL A 265 9.53 -1.94 5.87
C VAL A 265 10.18 -2.74 4.75
N CYS A 266 9.55 -2.81 3.58
CA CYS A 266 10.14 -3.44 2.40
C CYS A 266 11.42 -2.73 1.96
N MET A 267 11.47 -1.40 2.03
CA MET A 267 12.69 -0.63 1.73
C MET A 267 13.79 -0.89 2.76
N TYR A 268 13.45 -0.96 4.06
CA TYR A 268 14.41 -1.25 5.13
C TYR A 268 15.02 -2.65 5.03
N MET A 269 14.24 -3.63 4.58
CA MET A 269 14.63 -5.04 4.57
C MET A 269 15.18 -5.52 3.22
N ASP A 270 15.40 -4.61 2.26
CA ASP A 270 15.86 -4.90 0.90
C ASP A 270 14.93 -5.86 0.15
N ILE A 271 13.63 -5.78 0.41
CA ILE A 271 12.63 -6.60 -0.28
C ILE A 271 12.64 -6.24 -1.76
N LEU A 272 12.71 -7.28 -2.60
CA LEU A 272 12.96 -7.23 -4.04
C LEU A 272 14.39 -6.82 -4.45
N ARG A 273 15.28 -6.48 -3.52
CA ARG A 273 16.64 -5.93 -3.80
C ARG A 273 17.71 -6.63 -2.97
N GLY A 274 17.57 -7.93 -2.73
CA GLY A 274 18.48 -8.75 -1.92
C GLY A 274 17.77 -9.67 -0.95
N ASP A 275 16.50 -9.42 -0.63
CA ASP A 275 15.59 -10.31 0.10
C ASP A 275 14.21 -10.31 -0.59
N ASN A 276 13.31 -11.18 -0.17
CA ASN A 276 11.92 -11.17 -0.66
C ASN A 276 10.97 -11.70 0.40
N LEU A 277 9.66 -11.47 0.23
CA LEU A 277 8.64 -12.06 1.09
C LEU A 277 8.39 -13.51 0.65
N SER A 278 8.36 -14.44 1.61
CA SER A 278 8.22 -15.89 1.34
C SER A 278 6.80 -16.41 1.56
N HIS A 279 6.20 -16.09 2.71
CA HIS A 279 4.87 -16.55 3.08
C HIS A 279 4.30 -15.71 4.23
N LEU A 280 2.98 -15.82 4.40
CA LEU A 280 2.25 -15.16 5.48
C LEU A 280 1.24 -16.08 6.16
N VAL A 281 0.82 -15.66 7.36
CA VAL A 281 -0.38 -16.11 8.07
C VAL A 281 -1.11 -14.85 8.53
N SER A 282 -2.41 -14.76 8.26
CA SER A 282 -3.25 -13.62 8.64
C SER A 282 -4.43 -14.06 9.51
N MET A 283 -4.74 -13.26 10.51
CA MET A 283 -5.84 -13.51 11.43
C MET A 283 -6.55 -12.19 11.76
N SER A 284 -7.87 -12.21 11.66
CA SER A 284 -8.75 -11.12 12.10
C SER A 284 -9.32 -11.41 13.49
N SER A 285 -9.52 -10.36 14.28
CA SER A 285 -10.37 -10.40 15.48
C SER A 285 -11.83 -10.61 15.08
N ASN A 286 -12.73 -10.70 16.07
CA ASN A 286 -14.15 -10.51 15.78
C ASN A 286 -14.40 -9.09 15.23
N GLU A 287 -15.47 -8.95 14.45
CA GLU A 287 -16.06 -7.66 14.10
C GLU A 287 -16.94 -7.18 15.28
N ALA A 288 -16.85 -5.91 15.63
CA ALA A 288 -17.77 -5.28 16.58
C ALA A 288 -17.84 -3.76 16.43
N ALA A 289 -16.71 -3.10 16.14
CA ALA A 289 -16.62 -1.65 16.20
C ALA A 289 -17.32 -0.95 15.03
N LEU A 290 -17.27 -1.53 13.82
CA LEU A 290 -17.95 -0.96 12.65
C LEU A 290 -19.46 -1.14 12.75
N SER A 291 -19.94 -2.34 13.06
CA SER A 291 -21.37 -2.62 13.21
C SER A 291 -21.97 -1.82 14.35
N LYS A 292 -21.25 -1.63 15.47
CA LYS A 292 -21.67 -0.70 16.53
C LYS A 292 -21.84 0.73 15.99
N ALA A 293 -20.84 1.27 15.29
CA ALA A 293 -20.92 2.62 14.73
C ALA A 293 -22.05 2.76 13.69
N MET A 294 -22.31 1.72 12.90
CA MET A 294 -23.44 1.66 11.97
C MET A 294 -24.80 1.65 12.68
N ARG A 295 -24.95 0.93 13.80
CA ARG A 295 -26.18 0.92 14.62
C ARG A 295 -26.42 2.24 15.37
N GLU A 296 -25.35 2.94 15.71
CA GLU A 296 -25.40 4.22 16.42
C GLU A 296 -25.48 5.43 15.47
N SER A 297 -25.38 5.22 14.16
CA SER A 297 -25.53 6.27 13.15
C SER A 297 -26.98 6.74 13.04
N ASP A 298 -27.17 8.03 12.74
CA ASP A 298 -28.50 8.59 12.41
C ASP A 298 -29.04 8.15 11.04
N ASP A 299 -28.23 7.44 10.23
CA ASP A 299 -28.62 6.90 8.94
C ASP A 299 -29.27 5.51 9.08
N SER A 300 -30.61 5.47 8.94
CA SER A 300 -31.40 4.23 8.97
C SER A 300 -30.92 3.13 8.00
N VAL A 301 -30.31 3.51 6.87
CA VAL A 301 -29.72 2.54 5.92
C VAL A 301 -28.48 1.91 6.54
N MET A 302 -27.65 2.68 7.25
CA MET A 302 -26.49 2.14 7.97
C MET A 302 -26.93 1.24 9.12
N ASN A 303 -27.96 1.63 9.89
CA ASN A 303 -28.48 0.78 10.95
C ASN A 303 -28.92 -0.59 10.41
N ALA A 304 -29.64 -0.62 9.29
CA ALA A 304 -30.13 -1.85 8.66
C ALA A 304 -29.02 -2.71 8.03
N LEU A 305 -27.85 -2.14 7.74
CA LEU A 305 -26.71 -2.85 7.18
C LEU A 305 -25.70 -3.32 8.24
N ALA A 306 -25.86 -2.93 9.51
CA ALA A 306 -24.86 -3.17 10.54
C ALA A 306 -24.49 -4.66 10.72
N ASP A 307 -25.47 -5.56 10.66
CA ASP A 307 -25.25 -7.01 10.80
C ASP A 307 -24.55 -7.64 9.56
N LYS A 308 -24.27 -6.84 8.52
CA LYS A 308 -23.50 -7.28 7.35
C LYS A 308 -22.03 -6.92 7.42
N ALA A 309 -21.56 -6.20 8.45
CA ALA A 309 -20.14 -5.96 8.63
C ALA A 309 -19.41 -7.30 8.77
N LYS A 310 -18.31 -7.48 8.02
CA LYS A 310 -17.55 -8.74 7.97
C LYS A 310 -16.12 -8.60 8.42
N CYS A 311 -15.48 -7.49 8.08
CA CYS A 311 -14.07 -7.28 8.38
C CYS A 311 -13.88 -7.24 9.90
N GLY A 312 -12.97 -8.07 10.43
CA GLY A 312 -12.62 -8.00 11.84
C GLY A 312 -12.06 -6.62 12.20
N ASP A 313 -12.28 -6.21 13.45
CA ASP A 313 -11.87 -4.87 13.92
C ASP A 313 -10.36 -4.65 13.74
N VAL A 314 -9.57 -5.66 14.11
CA VAL A 314 -8.12 -5.70 13.96
C VAL A 314 -7.71 -6.95 13.18
N ASN A 315 -6.94 -6.77 12.11
CA ASN A 315 -6.22 -7.86 11.45
C ASN A 315 -4.73 -7.81 11.80
N THR A 316 -4.14 -8.96 12.13
CA THR A 316 -2.70 -9.12 12.33
C THR A 316 -2.17 -10.18 11.38
N THR A 317 -1.16 -9.82 10.60
CA THR A 317 -0.52 -10.69 9.62
C THR A 317 0.96 -10.85 9.98
N LEU A 318 1.41 -12.09 10.09
CA LEU A 318 2.82 -12.42 10.25
C LEU A 318 3.39 -12.84 8.90
N ILE A 319 4.48 -12.21 8.49
CA ILE A 319 5.15 -12.44 7.21
C ILE A 319 6.60 -12.87 7.49
N LYS A 320 7.08 -13.86 6.74
CA LYS A 320 8.46 -14.33 6.77
C LYS A 320 9.17 -13.93 5.48
N THR A 321 10.40 -13.43 5.57
CA THR A 321 11.23 -13.18 4.37
C THR A 321 12.02 -14.43 3.96
N GLU A 322 12.54 -14.45 2.74
CA GLU A 322 13.39 -15.52 2.22
C GLU A 322 14.71 -15.65 3.00
N LYS A 323 15.29 -14.53 3.46
CA LYS A 323 16.45 -14.53 4.38
C LYS A 323 16.08 -14.79 5.84
N GLY A 324 14.80 -15.03 6.14
CA GLY A 324 14.35 -15.46 7.46
C GLY A 324 14.02 -14.34 8.46
N LYS A 325 13.98 -13.07 8.04
CA LYS A 325 13.47 -11.95 8.85
C LYS A 325 11.96 -12.10 9.04
N SER A 326 11.39 -11.48 10.08
CA SER A 326 9.94 -11.50 10.31
C SER A 326 9.32 -10.10 10.31
N ILE A 327 8.10 -9.99 9.80
CA ILE A 327 7.33 -8.76 9.79
C ILE A 327 5.96 -9.03 10.42
N MET A 328 5.56 -8.21 11.40
CA MET A 328 4.16 -8.12 11.82
C MET A 328 3.51 -6.93 11.11
N LEU A 329 2.41 -7.18 10.41
CA LEU A 329 1.63 -6.17 9.72
C LEU A 329 0.22 -6.12 10.33
N GLN A 330 -0.19 -4.95 10.83
CA GLN A 330 -1.52 -4.74 11.39
C GLN A 330 -2.41 -3.84 10.53
N PHE A 331 -3.73 -4.08 10.59
CA PHE A 331 -4.74 -3.25 9.98
C PHE A 331 -5.91 -3.07 10.92
N ASP A 332 -6.25 -1.80 11.18
CA ASP A 332 -7.37 -1.42 12.03
C ASP A 332 -7.87 -0.05 11.58
N VAL A 333 -9.09 -0.03 11.04
CA VAL A 333 -9.76 1.22 10.67
C VAL A 333 -11.13 1.38 11.32
N HIS A 334 -11.40 0.54 12.32
CA HIS A 334 -12.71 0.40 12.93
C HIS A 334 -12.69 0.80 14.39
N THR A 335 -11.59 0.59 15.11
CA THR A 335 -11.56 0.93 16.53
C THR A 335 -11.30 2.41 16.75
N GLY A 336 -11.90 2.97 17.80
CA GLY A 336 -11.66 4.36 18.19
C GLY A 336 -10.32 4.50 18.88
N ARG A 337 -9.29 4.94 18.15
CA ARG A 337 -7.93 5.11 18.67
C ARG A 337 -7.08 6.10 17.86
N PRO A 338 -5.96 6.60 18.42
CA PRO A 338 -5.03 7.45 17.69
C PRO A 338 -4.40 6.76 16.48
N TYR A 339 -4.04 7.58 15.48
CA TYR A 339 -3.32 7.16 14.29
C TYR A 339 -1.97 6.52 14.61
N ASN A 340 -1.62 5.42 13.93
CA ASN A 340 -0.35 4.73 14.14
C ASN A 340 0.05 3.85 12.93
N ARG A 341 1.33 3.87 12.53
CA ARG A 341 1.91 2.94 11.54
C ARG A 341 2.96 1.97 12.11
N LEU A 342 3.17 2.01 13.42
CA LEU A 342 4.18 1.32 14.24
C LEU A 342 5.62 1.69 13.88
N ASN A 343 6.02 1.58 12.60
CA ASN A 343 7.38 1.85 12.11
C ASN A 343 8.48 1.30 13.04
N LYS A 344 8.27 0.08 13.56
CA LYS A 344 9.18 -0.53 14.53
C LYS A 344 10.17 -1.42 13.80
N LEU A 345 11.45 -1.30 14.17
CA LEU A 345 12.51 -2.16 13.66
C LEU A 345 13.39 -2.67 14.79
N CYS A 346 13.81 -3.92 14.67
CA CYS A 346 14.82 -4.54 15.53
C CYS A 346 16.01 -4.97 14.69
N GLY A 347 17.16 -4.33 14.93
CA GLY A 347 18.47 -4.75 14.47
C GLY A 347 19.28 -5.35 15.61
N THR A 348 20.47 -5.89 15.29
CA THR A 348 21.41 -6.37 16.32
C THR A 348 21.96 -5.23 17.18
N ASN A 349 22.04 -4.01 16.63
CA ASN A 349 22.69 -2.87 17.28
C ASN A 349 21.73 -1.71 17.57
N ALA A 350 20.49 -1.74 17.09
CA ALA A 350 19.53 -0.67 17.33
C ALA A 350 18.08 -1.15 17.28
N VAL A 351 17.20 -0.40 17.97
CA VAL A 351 15.75 -0.58 17.92
C VAL A 351 15.08 0.76 17.71
N HIS A 352 14.14 0.83 16.78
CA HIS A 352 13.29 2.01 16.57
C HIS A 352 11.83 1.67 16.81
N TYR A 353 11.07 2.64 17.32
CA TYR A 353 9.62 2.67 17.35
C TYR A 353 9.15 4.00 16.78
N GLY A 354 8.11 3.99 15.96
CA GLY A 354 7.35 5.20 15.60
C GLY A 354 6.12 5.39 16.49
N TYR A 355 5.54 6.59 16.45
CA TYR A 355 4.21 6.91 17.01
C TYR A 355 4.00 6.63 18.51
N PRO A 356 4.72 7.31 19.44
CA PRO A 356 5.73 8.34 19.20
C PRO A 356 7.13 7.75 18.96
N SER A 357 7.96 8.52 18.26
CA SER A 357 9.29 8.12 17.83
C SER A 357 10.24 7.88 19.01
N ARG A 358 10.93 6.75 19.00
CA ARG A 358 11.92 6.36 20.01
C ARG A 358 13.02 5.56 19.37
N LEU A 359 14.24 5.80 19.80
CA LEU A 359 15.44 5.13 19.32
C LEU A 359 16.22 4.56 20.50
N PHE A 360 16.69 3.34 20.33
CA PHE A 360 17.70 2.71 21.17
C PHE A 360 18.89 2.35 20.28
N ILE A 361 20.09 2.68 20.72
CA ILE A 361 21.36 2.28 20.12
C ILE A 361 22.10 1.45 21.15
N ASP A 362 22.54 0.26 20.78
CA ASP A 362 23.35 -0.59 21.63
C ASP A 362 24.78 -0.03 21.67
N ASP A 363 25.09 0.63 22.78
CA ASP A 363 26.43 1.11 23.10
C ASP A 363 26.90 0.44 24.40
N PRO A 364 27.80 -0.58 24.30
CA PRO A 364 28.33 -1.30 25.45
C PRO A 364 29.04 -0.40 26.48
N GLU A 365 29.53 0.77 26.08
CA GLU A 365 30.28 1.68 26.96
C GLU A 365 29.36 2.65 27.72
N SER A 366 28.17 2.95 27.18
CA SER A 366 27.22 3.90 27.78
C SER A 366 26.55 3.39 29.06
N GLY A 367 26.43 2.08 29.24
CA GLY A 367 25.65 1.47 30.31
C GLY A 367 24.13 1.71 30.22
N GLY A 368 23.63 2.19 29.06
CA GLY A 368 22.24 2.61 28.82
C GLY A 368 21.27 1.53 28.33
N TRP A 369 21.58 0.24 28.53
CA TRP A 369 20.87 -0.95 28.01
C TRP A 369 19.36 -1.05 28.32
N HIS A 370 18.81 -0.18 29.17
CA HIS A 370 17.42 -0.24 29.65
C HIS A 370 16.61 1.02 29.36
N THR A 371 17.15 1.95 28.57
CA THR A 371 16.52 3.26 28.34
C THR A 371 16.52 3.60 26.86
N TRP A 372 15.43 4.21 26.38
CA TRP A 372 15.43 4.91 25.10
C TRP A 372 16.37 6.11 25.16
N GLN A 373 16.88 6.54 24.00
CA GLN A 373 17.51 7.84 23.85
C GLN A 373 16.55 8.92 24.39
N ASP A 374 17.11 9.92 25.07
CA ASP A 374 16.36 11.11 25.41
C ASP A 374 16.11 11.97 24.15
N GLU A 375 15.39 13.08 24.31
CA GLU A 375 15.04 13.94 23.18
C GLU A 375 16.29 14.53 22.48
N ALA A 376 17.33 14.88 23.24
CA ALA A 376 18.56 15.42 22.69
C ALA A 376 19.32 14.36 21.88
N GLY A 377 19.47 13.16 22.45
CA GLY A 377 20.11 12.03 21.77
C GLY A 377 19.35 11.59 20.51
N TYR A 378 18.01 11.55 20.55
CA TYR A 378 17.21 11.27 19.37
C TYR A 378 17.40 12.34 18.29
N ASN A 379 17.36 13.62 18.65
CA ASN A 379 17.51 14.72 17.70
C ASN A 379 18.91 14.78 17.09
N GLU A 380 19.97 14.47 17.85
CA GLU A 380 21.33 14.36 17.31
C GLU A 380 21.41 13.30 16.20
N HIS A 381 20.78 12.13 16.41
CA HIS A 381 20.74 11.09 15.40
C HIS A 381 19.90 11.50 14.19
N LEU A 382 18.74 12.14 14.44
CA LEU A 382 17.87 12.65 13.39
C LEU A 382 18.61 13.65 12.48
N GLU A 383 19.41 14.55 13.04
CA GLU A 383 20.21 15.49 12.27
C GLU A 383 21.37 14.80 11.55
N LYS A 384 22.12 13.94 12.25
CA LYS A 384 23.28 13.24 11.69
C LYS A 384 22.91 12.32 10.52
N TYR A 385 21.79 11.63 10.63
CA TYR A 385 21.33 10.66 9.64
C TYR A 385 20.14 11.15 8.82
N ALA A 386 19.87 12.46 8.80
CA ALA A 386 18.86 13.04 7.93
C ALA A 386 19.11 12.62 6.47
N HIS A 387 18.08 12.10 5.80
CA HIS A 387 18.23 11.63 4.44
C HIS A 387 18.64 12.79 3.50
N PRO A 388 19.69 12.66 2.67
CA PRO A 388 20.24 13.78 1.88
C PRO A 388 19.20 14.51 1.02
N MET A 389 18.35 13.76 0.32
CA MET A 389 17.21 14.32 -0.45
C MET A 389 16.23 15.13 0.41
N TRP A 390 15.91 14.68 1.62
CA TRP A 390 14.98 15.39 2.49
C TRP A 390 15.58 16.71 2.96
N THR A 391 16.88 16.70 3.27
CA THR A 391 17.66 17.88 3.61
C THR A 391 17.71 18.88 2.45
N SER A 392 17.97 18.43 1.22
CA SER A 392 18.07 19.31 0.05
C SER A 392 16.73 19.93 -0.36
N LEU A 393 15.61 19.26 -0.05
CA LEU A 393 14.25 19.72 -0.37
C LEU A 393 13.54 20.42 0.81
N ARG A 394 14.23 20.69 1.93
CA ARG A 394 13.59 21.17 3.17
C ARG A 394 12.72 22.43 2.95
N GLU A 395 13.21 23.40 2.18
CA GLU A 395 12.46 24.63 1.88
C GLU A 395 11.21 24.34 1.05
N GLN A 396 11.35 23.53 -0.01
CA GLN A 396 10.27 23.14 -0.89
C GLN A 396 9.22 22.32 -0.14
N ILE A 397 9.64 21.40 0.72
CA ILE A 397 8.76 20.61 1.57
C ILE A 397 7.92 21.53 2.47
N SER A 398 8.57 22.42 3.23
CA SER A 398 7.87 23.32 4.15
C SER A 398 6.88 24.26 3.45
N SER A 399 7.17 24.64 2.20
CA SER A 399 6.33 25.54 1.41
C SER A 399 5.18 24.86 0.68
N ASN A 400 5.19 23.53 0.55
CA ASN A 400 4.25 22.78 -0.30
C ASN A 400 3.56 21.60 0.41
N GLU A 401 3.70 21.47 1.73
CA GLU A 401 3.07 20.41 2.51
C GLU A 401 1.53 20.42 2.39
N GLN A 402 0.92 19.23 2.18
CA GLN A 402 -0.53 19.05 2.05
C GLN A 402 -1.16 18.25 3.23
N GLY A 403 -0.50 18.22 4.40
CA GLY A 403 -1.04 17.64 5.64
C GLY A 403 -0.44 16.30 6.10
N HIS A 404 0.50 15.74 5.34
CA HIS A 404 1.21 14.50 5.70
C HIS A 404 2.70 14.74 5.98
N GLY A 405 3.08 15.85 6.62
CA GLY A 405 4.48 16.10 6.99
C GLY A 405 5.44 16.29 5.81
N GLY A 406 4.92 16.63 4.63
CA GLY A 406 5.72 16.88 3.43
C GLY A 406 5.98 15.69 2.51
N MET A 407 5.70 14.46 2.96
CA MET A 407 6.03 13.22 2.22
C MET A 407 5.37 13.15 0.84
N ASP A 408 4.16 13.70 0.74
CA ASP A 408 3.37 13.79 -0.49
C ASP A 408 4.09 14.61 -1.57
N PHE A 409 4.70 15.74 -1.19
CA PHE A 409 5.46 16.58 -2.12
C PHE A 409 6.69 15.82 -2.64
N VAL A 410 7.45 15.20 -1.74
CA VAL A 410 8.68 14.47 -2.11
C VAL A 410 8.36 13.32 -3.05
N MET A 411 7.32 12.54 -2.77
CA MET A 411 6.88 11.45 -3.64
C MET A 411 6.58 11.95 -5.07
N MET A 412 5.78 13.01 -5.20
CA MET A 412 5.41 13.54 -6.52
C MET A 412 6.60 14.19 -7.23
N TYR A 413 7.44 14.91 -6.47
CA TYR A 413 8.70 15.46 -6.97
C TYR A 413 9.58 14.35 -7.55
N ARG A 414 9.80 13.27 -6.81
CA ARG A 414 10.63 12.14 -7.23
C ARG A 414 10.11 11.48 -8.50
N LEU A 415 8.80 11.25 -8.58
CA LEU A 415 8.16 10.69 -9.78
C LEU A 415 8.39 11.58 -11.02
N ILE A 416 8.03 12.86 -10.94
CA ILE A 416 8.11 13.76 -12.10
C ILE A 416 9.57 13.99 -12.50
N ARG A 417 10.48 14.19 -11.53
CA ARG A 417 11.89 14.43 -11.80
C ARG A 417 12.59 13.21 -12.40
N ALA A 418 12.26 12.00 -11.95
CA ALA A 418 12.80 10.79 -12.56
C ALA A 418 12.37 10.64 -14.04
N LEU A 419 11.12 10.98 -14.36
CA LEU A 419 10.64 11.04 -15.74
C LEU A 419 11.32 12.16 -16.55
N ASN A 420 11.54 13.34 -15.94
CA ASN A 420 12.25 14.43 -16.62
C ASN A 420 13.68 14.05 -17.01
N LEU A 421 14.35 13.29 -16.15
CA LEU A 421 15.75 12.91 -16.31
C LEU A 421 15.94 11.59 -17.07
N GLY A 422 14.86 10.83 -17.33
CA GLY A 422 14.95 9.54 -18.02
C GLY A 422 15.71 8.50 -17.21
N VAL A 423 15.42 8.42 -15.91
CA VAL A 423 16.04 7.48 -14.98
C VAL A 423 14.98 6.58 -14.33
N SER A 424 15.41 5.45 -13.76
CA SER A 424 14.47 4.53 -13.10
C SER A 424 13.70 5.18 -11.96
N LEU A 425 12.46 4.77 -11.73
CA LEU A 425 11.67 5.26 -10.59
C LEU A 425 12.16 4.64 -9.27
N ASP A 426 11.88 5.30 -8.15
CA ASP A 426 12.20 4.80 -6.81
C ASP A 426 11.45 3.51 -6.48
N LEU A 427 10.16 3.52 -6.80
CA LEU A 427 9.28 2.35 -6.73
C LEU A 427 8.86 1.96 -8.13
N ASN A 428 8.92 0.67 -8.43
CA ASN A 428 8.52 0.12 -9.73
C ASN A 428 7.22 -0.70 -9.63
N VAL A 429 6.83 -1.32 -10.74
CA VAL A 429 5.59 -2.12 -10.80
C VAL A 429 5.62 -3.32 -9.87
N TYR A 430 6.80 -3.92 -9.62
CA TYR A 430 6.96 -5.08 -8.74
C TYR A 430 6.76 -4.68 -7.28
N ASP A 431 7.27 -3.53 -6.83
CA ASP A 431 7.05 -3.02 -5.48
C ASP A 431 5.54 -2.88 -5.21
N GLY A 432 4.83 -2.13 -6.05
CA GLY A 432 3.39 -1.91 -5.90
C GLY A 432 2.56 -3.18 -6.04
N ALA A 433 2.93 -4.08 -6.96
CA ALA A 433 2.25 -5.35 -7.17
C ALA A 433 2.44 -6.30 -5.97
N LEU A 434 3.66 -6.40 -5.42
CA LEU A 434 3.95 -7.26 -4.28
C LEU A 434 3.15 -6.83 -3.04
N TRP A 435 3.17 -5.52 -2.71
CA TRP A 435 2.50 -5.03 -1.50
C TRP A 435 0.98 -5.16 -1.61
N SER A 436 0.44 -4.94 -2.81
CA SER A 436 -0.96 -5.19 -3.15
C SER A 436 -1.33 -6.67 -3.07
N LEU A 437 -0.45 -7.55 -3.56
CA LEU A 437 -0.63 -8.99 -3.52
C LEU A 437 -0.69 -9.51 -2.08
N VAL A 438 0.16 -9.00 -1.18
CA VAL A 438 0.07 -9.30 0.27
C VAL A 438 -1.34 -9.02 0.78
N GLY A 439 -1.95 -7.90 0.37
CA GLY A 439 -3.32 -7.57 0.76
C GLY A 439 -4.34 -8.63 0.32
N ALA A 440 -4.27 -9.11 -0.92
CA ALA A 440 -5.13 -10.19 -1.40
C ALA A 440 -4.88 -11.53 -0.69
N LEU A 441 -3.62 -11.82 -0.33
CA LEU A 441 -3.24 -13.07 0.34
C LEU A 441 -3.64 -13.09 1.82
N THR A 442 -3.73 -11.93 2.47
CA THR A 442 -4.26 -11.85 3.84
C THR A 442 -5.72 -12.30 3.90
N ASP A 443 -6.57 -11.80 2.99
CA ASP A 443 -7.97 -12.23 2.87
C ASP A 443 -8.05 -13.76 2.64
N GLN A 444 -7.18 -14.30 1.79
CA GLN A 444 -7.13 -15.73 1.50
C GLN A 444 -6.76 -16.55 2.75
N SER A 445 -5.75 -16.11 3.50
CA SER A 445 -5.33 -16.78 4.74
C SER A 445 -6.47 -16.83 5.76
N VAL A 446 -7.14 -15.70 6.00
CA VAL A 446 -8.31 -15.61 6.90
C VAL A 446 -9.44 -16.54 6.43
N ALA A 447 -9.80 -16.48 5.15
CA ALA A 447 -10.85 -17.32 4.58
C ALA A 447 -10.55 -18.83 4.65
N MET A 448 -9.27 -19.21 4.74
CA MET A 448 -8.82 -20.59 4.89
C MET A 448 -8.58 -21.00 6.36
N GLY A 449 -9.11 -20.24 7.33
CA GLY A 449 -8.94 -20.54 8.75
C GLY A 449 -7.55 -20.17 9.29
N ASN A 450 -6.99 -19.05 8.80
CA ASN A 450 -5.66 -18.53 9.15
C ASN A 450 -4.53 -19.48 8.71
N ALA A 451 -4.72 -20.14 7.56
CA ALA A 451 -3.71 -21.04 7.01
C ALA A 451 -2.49 -20.27 6.47
N ARG A 452 -1.32 -20.91 6.46
CA ARG A 452 -0.13 -20.39 5.78
C ARG A 452 -0.40 -20.25 4.27
N VAL A 453 -0.09 -19.07 3.73
CA VAL A 453 -0.20 -18.77 2.29
C VAL A 453 1.17 -18.36 1.76
N ASN A 454 1.62 -18.98 0.67
CA ASN A 454 2.87 -18.61 0.01
C ASN A 454 2.72 -17.25 -0.69
N ILE A 455 3.79 -16.47 -0.69
CA ILE A 455 3.90 -15.25 -1.50
C ILE A 455 4.81 -15.60 -2.68
N PRO A 456 4.31 -15.59 -3.93
CA PRO A 456 5.11 -16.00 -5.07
C PRO A 456 6.18 -14.96 -5.40
N ASP A 457 7.29 -15.42 -5.99
CA ASP A 457 8.31 -14.55 -6.57
C ASP A 457 7.81 -13.94 -7.89
N ILE A 458 7.40 -12.68 -7.85
CA ILE A 458 6.90 -11.94 -9.01
C ILE A 458 7.99 -11.24 -9.83
N THR A 459 9.27 -11.60 -9.66
CA THR A 459 10.41 -10.96 -10.34
C THR A 459 11.27 -11.95 -11.14
N ASN A 460 10.87 -13.22 -11.22
CA ASN A 460 11.63 -14.27 -11.89
C ASN A 460 13.07 -14.41 -11.35
N GLY A 461 13.22 -14.37 -10.02
CA GLY A 461 14.50 -14.53 -9.32
C GLY A 461 15.38 -13.29 -9.27
N LEU A 462 15.00 -12.18 -9.91
CA LEU A 462 15.81 -10.96 -9.92
C LEU A 462 15.94 -10.30 -8.56
N TRP A 463 14.99 -10.54 -7.64
CA TRP A 463 15.07 -10.08 -6.25
C TRP A 463 16.34 -10.52 -5.51
N LYS A 464 17.01 -11.58 -5.98
CA LYS A 464 18.25 -12.10 -5.37
C LYS A 464 19.44 -11.17 -5.61
N ASN A 465 19.36 -10.28 -6.58
CA ASN A 465 20.41 -9.31 -6.85
C ASN A 465 20.30 -8.19 -5.84
N GLU A 466 21.40 -7.94 -5.13
CA GLU A 466 21.50 -6.78 -4.24
C GLU A 466 21.59 -5.50 -5.07
N ALA A 467 20.79 -4.50 -4.69
CA ALA A 467 20.77 -3.21 -5.36
C ALA A 467 20.45 -2.09 -4.36
N GLU A 468 21.17 -0.97 -4.46
CA GLU A 468 20.84 0.22 -3.68
C GLU A 468 19.45 0.75 -4.10
N HIS A 469 18.65 1.14 -3.10
CA HIS A 469 17.34 1.70 -3.37
C HIS A 469 17.46 3.06 -4.10
N PRO A 470 16.76 3.29 -5.22
CA PRO A 470 16.97 4.51 -6.03
C PRO A 470 16.63 5.83 -5.32
N VAL A 471 15.95 5.78 -4.17
CA VAL A 471 15.68 6.95 -3.31
C VAL A 471 16.96 7.67 -2.86
N PHE A 472 18.11 6.97 -2.80
CA PHE A 472 19.41 7.56 -2.48
C PHE A 472 20.06 8.31 -3.65
N ARG A 473 19.55 8.15 -4.88
CA ARG A 473 20.04 8.87 -6.06
C ARG A 473 19.63 10.35 -6.00
N GLU A 474 20.54 11.26 -6.32
CA GLU A 474 20.23 12.69 -6.48
C GLU A 474 19.50 12.97 -7.82
N LEU A 475 18.53 13.91 -7.85
CA LEU A 475 17.70 14.28 -9.02
C LEU A 475 17.61 15.80 -9.23
#